data_AF-A0A2E3BTG9-F1
#
_entry.id   AF-A0A2E3BTG9-F1
#
_cell.length_a   1.000
_cell.length_b   1.000
_cell.length_c   1.000
_cell.angle_alpha   90.00
_cell.angle_beta   90.00
_cell.angle_gamma   90.00
#
_symmetry.space_group_name_H-M   'P 1'
#
loop_
_entity.id
_entity.type
_entity.pdbx_description
1 polymer ?
#
loop_
_entity_poly.entity_id
_entity_poly.type
_entity_poly.pdbx_seq_one_letter_code
_entity_poly.pdbx_strand_id
1 'polypeptide(L)'
;MFSITPELRCLPMMGLTEIPGVGESLSQRMIEALGSEEEVFKTLSQGDVTSLSSVEGVTSVRAVRLIQNFRGEDADVCQSVEATKLHDRILESISSFASSPAAKDRIGLLRPLSKHHIDSIEICRNRSKLALEFGLSFPDSLETWTKFSSSLSNPKRGTSRVNRVIVVPDSETADRCNSLSTRCRIVIRDPNEKWTDYTVFPNVTWVGKSAPTSPPNGWICFSSINQIASLVPELSVEWFELNSEILHAIQKIKENEWPVNPFSEKIEELVEPISNLDKILDSLNVEDGNLQTLEKIKDALWSEIKAIEGGINDAIVAGTSDAHLSIEGDEVLSFYADTESLNRRIQATVADTIEDAKQAGRKRLELFLQNTPVRIPFDWIESDYPCAVSRKAVEDIEAELENAIESAKNNDLLQNAKIAQELIEPCKTAISGLIEIEWIDDYARSSFKRGYIKVLDKEGNEVL
;
A
#
# COMPACT_ATOMS: atom_id res chain seq x y z
N MET A 1 -27.83 7.23 -26.28
CA MET A 1 -27.47 8.53 -26.89
C MET A 1 -26.02 8.87 -26.58
N PHE A 2 -25.46 8.39 -25.46
CA PHE A 2 -24.04 8.53 -25.10
C PHE A 2 -23.54 7.20 -24.52
N SER A 3 -22.30 6.79 -24.80
CA SER A 3 -21.68 5.58 -24.22
C SER A 3 -20.25 5.84 -23.74
N ILE A 4 -19.84 5.10 -22.71
CA ILE A 4 -18.48 5.04 -22.14
C ILE A 4 -17.83 3.68 -22.43
N THR A 5 -18.55 2.69 -22.97
CA THR A 5 -18.08 1.30 -23.00
C THR A 5 -16.84 1.10 -23.87
N PRO A 6 -15.77 0.48 -23.32
CA PRO A 6 -14.53 0.16 -24.04
C PRO A 6 -14.65 -1.07 -24.96
N GLU A 7 -15.79 -1.77 -24.95
CA GLU A 7 -16.01 -3.04 -25.67
C GLU A 7 -15.94 -2.91 -27.20
N LEU A 8 -15.96 -1.69 -27.73
CA LEU A 8 -15.79 -1.39 -29.15
C LEU A 8 -14.58 -0.46 -29.32
N ARG A 9 -13.37 -1.03 -29.29
CA ARG A 9 -12.16 -0.64 -30.05
C ARG A 9 -10.89 -1.18 -29.36
N CYS A 10 -10.79 -2.49 -29.22
CA CYS A 10 -9.46 -3.13 -29.24
C CYS A 10 -8.98 -3.13 -30.70
N LEU A 11 -8.50 -2.00 -31.19
CA LEU A 11 -7.64 -2.01 -32.39
C LEU A 11 -6.24 -2.50 -31.97
N PRO A 12 -5.56 -3.30 -32.81
CA PRO A 12 -4.26 -3.85 -32.49
C PRO A 12 -3.22 -2.72 -32.42
N MET A 13 -2.49 -2.65 -31.30
CA MET A 13 -1.21 -1.92 -31.10
C MET A 13 -1.01 -0.66 -31.95
N MET A 14 -1.75 0.41 -31.64
CA MET A 14 -1.36 1.77 -32.06
C MET A 14 -0.20 2.25 -31.18
N GLY A 15 0.77 2.97 -31.74
CA GLY A 15 1.72 3.74 -30.93
C GLY A 15 1.04 4.98 -30.35
N LEU A 16 1.43 5.45 -29.15
CA LEU A 16 0.82 6.65 -28.53
C LEU A 16 0.80 7.89 -29.44
N THR A 17 1.76 8.01 -30.36
CA THR A 17 1.89 9.13 -31.31
C THR A 17 0.86 9.11 -32.43
N GLU A 18 0.13 8.01 -32.61
CA GLU A 18 -0.95 7.90 -33.59
C GLU A 18 -2.27 8.50 -33.07
N ILE A 19 -2.35 8.79 -31.76
CA ILE A 19 -3.51 9.47 -31.16
C ILE A 19 -3.49 10.95 -31.57
N PRO A 20 -4.55 11.47 -32.22
CA PRO A 20 -4.62 12.88 -32.58
C PRO A 20 -4.41 13.81 -31.37
N GLY A 21 -3.38 14.65 -31.44
CA GLY A 21 -3.00 15.59 -30.37
C GLY A 21 -1.88 15.11 -29.44
N VAL A 22 -1.35 13.90 -29.66
CA VAL A 22 -0.16 13.34 -29.00
C VAL A 22 1.02 13.34 -29.97
N GLY A 23 2.04 14.14 -29.68
CA GLY A 23 3.35 14.05 -30.36
C GLY A 23 4.38 13.32 -29.49
N GLU A 24 5.56 13.02 -30.04
CA GLU A 24 6.63 12.28 -29.34
C GLU A 24 6.99 12.87 -27.97
N SER A 25 7.06 14.19 -27.86
CA SER A 25 7.35 14.86 -26.57
C SER A 25 6.21 14.70 -25.55
N LEU A 26 4.97 14.56 -25.99
CA LEU A 26 3.84 14.35 -25.07
C LEU A 26 3.73 12.87 -24.69
N SER A 27 3.93 11.95 -25.63
CA SER A 27 3.94 10.51 -25.34
C SER A 27 5.02 10.16 -24.33
N GLN A 28 6.24 10.70 -24.49
CA GLN A 28 7.32 10.45 -23.56
C GLN A 28 7.02 11.00 -22.16
N ARG A 29 6.45 12.20 -22.05
CA ARG A 29 6.02 12.76 -20.75
C ARG A 29 4.89 11.97 -20.11
N MET A 30 3.96 11.43 -20.90
CA MET A 30 2.90 10.56 -20.38
C MET A 30 3.48 9.25 -19.84
N ILE A 31 4.45 8.64 -20.54
CA ILE A 31 5.14 7.44 -20.08
C ILE A 31 5.94 7.74 -18.81
N GLU A 32 6.65 8.87 -18.75
CA GLU A 32 7.39 9.28 -17.55
C GLU A 32 6.47 9.50 -16.34
N ALA A 33 5.30 10.12 -16.54
CA ALA A 33 4.37 10.39 -15.46
C ALA A 33 3.55 9.16 -15.03
N LEU A 34 3.11 8.31 -15.96
CA LEU A 34 2.21 7.18 -15.71
C LEU A 34 2.94 5.84 -15.58
N GLY A 35 4.22 5.79 -15.96
CA GLY A 35 5.16 4.69 -15.76
C GLY A 35 5.42 3.87 -17.03
N SER A 36 4.39 3.50 -17.79
CA SER A 36 4.54 2.69 -19.01
C SER A 36 3.49 3.04 -20.06
N GLU A 37 3.77 2.70 -21.32
CA GLU A 37 2.84 2.90 -22.43
C GLU A 37 1.53 2.12 -22.24
N GLU A 38 1.59 0.88 -21.74
CA GLU A 38 0.42 0.07 -21.41
C GLU A 38 -0.48 0.75 -20.38
N GLU A 39 0.10 1.37 -19.36
CA GLU A 39 -0.66 2.05 -18.31
C GLU A 39 -1.25 3.36 -18.81
N VAL A 40 -0.60 4.04 -19.77
CA VAL A 40 -1.18 5.20 -20.48
C VAL A 40 -2.43 4.75 -21.26
N PHE A 41 -2.35 3.64 -22.02
CA PHE A 41 -3.49 3.10 -22.74
C PHE A 41 -4.63 2.69 -21.82
N LYS A 42 -4.31 2.09 -20.67
CA LYS A 42 -5.29 1.75 -19.65
C LYS A 42 -5.97 2.98 -19.04
N THR A 43 -5.19 4.03 -18.78
CA THR A 43 -5.72 5.31 -18.28
C THR A 43 -6.67 5.94 -19.30
N LEU A 44 -6.31 5.89 -20.60
CA LEU A 44 -7.14 6.36 -21.70
C LEU A 44 -8.41 5.52 -21.89
N SER A 45 -8.32 4.20 -21.79
CA SER A 45 -9.48 3.30 -21.93
C SER A 45 -10.47 3.48 -20.76
N GLN A 46 -9.97 3.53 -19.53
CA GLN A 46 -10.75 3.75 -18.31
C GLN A 46 -11.33 5.17 -18.21
N GLY A 47 -10.81 6.11 -19.01
CA GLY A 47 -11.25 7.51 -19.02
C GLY A 47 -10.87 8.27 -17.76
N ASP A 48 -9.69 7.97 -17.20
CA ASP A 48 -9.18 8.64 -15.99
C ASP A 48 -8.57 10.00 -16.36
N VAL A 49 -9.43 11.02 -16.35
CA VAL A 49 -9.08 12.42 -16.63
C VAL A 49 -8.08 12.95 -15.60
N THR A 50 -8.20 12.54 -14.33
CA THR A 50 -7.38 13.04 -13.23
C THR A 50 -5.92 12.64 -13.43
N SER A 51 -5.67 11.36 -13.69
CA SER A 51 -4.32 10.85 -13.94
C SER A 51 -3.68 11.51 -15.17
N LEU A 52 -4.43 11.70 -16.26
CA LEU A 52 -3.91 12.38 -17.45
C LEU A 52 -3.64 13.88 -17.20
N SER A 53 -4.47 14.55 -16.39
CA SER A 53 -4.29 15.96 -16.06
C SER A 53 -3.08 16.23 -15.16
N SER A 54 -2.57 15.20 -14.48
CA SER A 54 -1.34 15.31 -13.68
C SER A 54 -0.07 15.42 -14.56
N VAL A 55 -0.16 15.05 -15.83
CA VAL A 55 0.95 15.13 -16.78
C VAL A 55 1.20 16.59 -17.15
N GLU A 56 2.46 17.02 -17.05
CA GLU A 56 2.84 18.40 -17.35
C GLU A 56 2.43 18.82 -18.78
N GLY A 57 1.64 19.88 -18.90
CA GLY A 57 1.13 20.38 -20.18
C GLY A 57 -0.16 19.72 -20.68
N VAL A 58 -0.79 18.89 -19.85
CA VAL A 58 -2.13 18.34 -20.08
C VAL A 58 -3.13 18.97 -19.10
N THR A 59 -3.98 19.85 -19.60
CA THR A 59 -5.11 20.37 -18.81
C THR A 59 -6.24 19.33 -18.75
N SER A 60 -7.18 19.46 -17.80
CA SER A 60 -8.37 18.60 -17.73
C SER A 60 -9.14 18.54 -19.05
N VAL A 61 -9.32 19.70 -19.71
CA VAL A 61 -9.95 19.81 -21.02
C VAL A 61 -9.17 19.05 -22.10
N ARG A 62 -7.83 19.12 -22.06
CA ARG A 62 -6.98 18.38 -22.99
C ARG A 62 -7.01 16.88 -22.73
N ALA A 63 -7.01 16.46 -21.46
CA ALA A 63 -7.15 15.06 -21.07
C ALA A 63 -8.47 14.47 -21.58
N VAL A 64 -9.59 15.18 -21.41
CA VAL A 64 -10.90 14.80 -21.96
C VAL A 64 -10.83 14.61 -23.47
N ARG A 65 -10.23 15.57 -24.21
CA ARG A 65 -10.07 15.46 -25.67
C ARG A 65 -9.21 14.27 -26.08
N LEU A 66 -8.15 13.98 -25.34
CA LEU A 66 -7.26 12.84 -25.62
C LEU A 66 -7.96 11.50 -25.42
N ILE A 67 -8.70 11.34 -24.32
CA ILE A 67 -9.53 10.15 -24.08
C ILE A 67 -10.56 9.98 -25.20
N GLN A 68 -11.21 11.07 -25.60
CA GLN A 68 -12.19 11.05 -26.68
C GLN A 68 -11.56 10.65 -28.02
N ASN A 69 -10.42 11.23 -28.37
CA ASN A 69 -9.69 10.91 -29.60
C ASN A 69 -9.17 9.46 -29.59
N PHE A 70 -8.72 8.96 -28.44
CA PHE A 70 -8.30 7.58 -28.27
C PHE A 70 -9.46 6.60 -28.46
N ARG A 71 -10.63 6.91 -27.89
CA ARG A 71 -11.86 6.14 -28.11
C ARG A 71 -12.36 6.22 -29.55
N GLY A 72 -11.78 7.13 -30.36
CA GLY A 72 -11.92 7.25 -31.80
C GLY A 72 -12.96 8.28 -32.24
N GLU A 73 -12.91 8.64 -33.53
CA GLU A 73 -13.83 9.58 -34.15
C GLU A 73 -15.21 8.96 -34.33
N ASP A 74 -16.09 9.13 -33.35
CA ASP A 74 -17.52 9.14 -33.66
C ASP A 74 -17.83 10.52 -34.22
N ALA A 75 -18.38 10.50 -35.44
CA ALA A 75 -18.72 11.64 -36.28
C ALA A 75 -19.06 12.85 -35.43
N ASP A 76 -18.50 14.00 -35.76
CA ASP A 76 -18.78 15.29 -35.16
C ASP A 76 -20.29 15.58 -35.27
N VAL A 77 -21.13 14.93 -34.47
CA VAL A 77 -22.60 15.06 -34.50
C VAL A 77 -22.97 16.51 -34.19
N CYS A 78 -22.08 17.19 -33.45
CA CYS A 78 -22.12 18.62 -33.21
C CYS A 78 -21.42 19.41 -34.34
N GLN A 79 -21.77 19.17 -35.61
CA GLN A 79 -21.18 19.86 -36.77
C GLN A 79 -21.31 21.39 -36.74
N SER A 80 -22.22 21.92 -35.92
CA SER A 80 -22.41 23.35 -35.72
C SER A 80 -22.00 23.79 -34.31
N VAL A 81 -21.53 25.04 -34.21
CA VAL A 81 -21.18 25.69 -32.94
C VAL A 81 -22.38 25.70 -31.98
N GLU A 82 -23.59 25.81 -32.50
CA GLU A 82 -24.84 25.74 -31.74
C GLU A 82 -25.09 24.34 -31.17
N ALA A 83 -24.80 23.29 -31.94
CA ALA A 83 -24.96 21.91 -31.48
C ALA A 83 -23.92 21.58 -30.39
N THR A 84 -22.68 22.05 -30.53
CA THR A 84 -21.66 21.92 -29.47
C THR A 84 -22.11 22.64 -28.20
N LYS A 85 -22.58 23.89 -28.31
CA LYS A 85 -23.11 24.64 -27.16
C LYS A 85 -24.30 23.96 -26.49
N LEU A 86 -25.18 23.33 -27.29
CA LEU A 86 -26.30 22.58 -26.76
C LEU A 86 -25.82 21.34 -26.01
N HIS A 87 -24.88 20.59 -26.59
CA HIS A 87 -24.26 19.43 -25.95
C HIS A 87 -23.57 19.81 -24.64
N ASP A 88 -22.76 20.87 -24.62
CA ASP A 88 -22.10 21.36 -23.40
C ASP A 88 -23.11 21.70 -22.30
N ARG A 89 -24.23 22.36 -22.65
CA ARG A 89 -25.30 22.69 -21.70
C ARG A 89 -26.03 21.45 -21.19
N ILE A 90 -26.18 20.41 -22.02
CA ILE A 90 -26.77 19.14 -21.61
C ILE A 90 -25.85 18.46 -20.60
N LEU A 91 -24.55 18.38 -20.91
CA LEU A 91 -23.56 17.80 -19.99
C LEU A 91 -23.52 18.57 -18.66
N GLU A 92 -23.49 19.90 -18.69
CA GLU A 92 -23.52 20.73 -17.47
C GLU A 92 -24.77 20.45 -16.62
N SER A 93 -25.93 20.31 -17.26
CA SER A 93 -27.18 19.97 -16.57
C SER A 93 -27.21 18.54 -16.02
N ILE A 94 -26.45 17.61 -16.59
CA ILE A 94 -26.32 16.24 -16.06
C ILE A 94 -25.30 16.23 -14.92
N SER A 95 -24.14 16.85 -15.12
CA SER A 95 -23.05 16.97 -14.15
C SER A 95 -23.48 17.67 -12.86
N SER A 96 -24.52 18.51 -12.86
CA SER A 96 -25.05 19.11 -11.63
C SER A 96 -25.65 18.09 -10.65
N PHE A 97 -26.06 16.91 -11.15
CA PHE A 97 -26.59 15.82 -10.33
C PHE A 97 -25.50 14.86 -9.85
N ALA A 98 -24.27 15.00 -10.35
CA ALA A 98 -23.21 14.06 -10.06
C ALA A 98 -22.68 14.19 -8.63
N SER A 99 -22.64 13.05 -7.93
CA SER A 99 -22.32 12.98 -6.51
C SER A 99 -20.81 13.00 -6.24
N SER A 100 -20.00 12.44 -7.14
CA SER A 100 -18.54 12.47 -7.08
C SER A 100 -17.88 13.34 -8.19
N PRO A 101 -16.67 13.90 -7.95
CA PRO A 101 -15.89 14.56 -8.99
C PRO A 101 -15.53 13.62 -10.15
N ALA A 102 -15.26 12.34 -9.87
CA ALA A 102 -14.93 11.36 -10.91
C ALA A 102 -16.12 11.07 -11.83
N ALA A 103 -17.35 11.02 -11.29
CA ALA A 103 -18.56 10.93 -12.08
C ALA A 103 -18.74 12.17 -12.99
N LYS A 104 -18.44 13.38 -12.50
CA LYS A 104 -18.47 14.61 -13.31
C LYS A 104 -17.52 14.55 -14.48
N ASP A 105 -16.28 14.14 -14.24
CA ASP A 105 -15.26 13.97 -15.28
C ASP A 105 -15.73 12.96 -16.34
N ARG A 106 -16.35 11.85 -15.92
CA ARG A 106 -16.91 10.86 -16.84
C ARG A 106 -18.10 11.35 -17.65
N ILE A 107 -18.99 12.15 -17.05
CA ILE A 107 -20.09 12.79 -17.78
C ILE A 107 -19.52 13.71 -18.87
N GLY A 108 -18.42 14.41 -18.59
CA GLY A 108 -17.70 15.21 -19.60
C GLY A 108 -17.16 14.41 -20.80
N LEU A 109 -17.01 13.08 -20.67
CA LEU A 109 -16.57 12.20 -21.75
C LEU A 109 -17.72 11.77 -22.67
N LEU A 110 -18.98 12.00 -22.28
CA LEU A 110 -20.14 11.55 -23.02
C LEU A 110 -20.24 12.28 -24.37
N ARG A 111 -20.17 11.52 -25.47
CA ARG A 111 -20.44 12.02 -26.82
C ARG A 111 -21.68 11.40 -27.47
N PRO A 112 -22.40 12.19 -28.28
CA PRO A 112 -23.55 11.69 -29.01
C PRO A 112 -23.09 10.59 -29.98
N LEU A 113 -23.69 9.41 -29.87
CA LEU A 113 -23.39 8.30 -30.77
C LEU A 113 -24.18 8.42 -32.08
N SER A 114 -23.56 8.02 -33.18
CA SER A 114 -24.25 7.92 -34.47
C SER A 114 -25.21 6.71 -34.50
N LYS A 115 -26.15 6.72 -35.45
CA LYS A 115 -27.12 5.62 -35.66
C LYS A 115 -26.45 4.26 -35.92
N HIS A 116 -25.21 4.25 -36.40
CA HIS A 116 -24.45 3.00 -36.61
C HIS A 116 -24.16 2.25 -35.31
N HIS A 117 -24.24 2.93 -34.15
CA HIS A 117 -24.04 2.34 -32.83
C HIS A 117 -25.37 2.13 -32.08
N ILE A 118 -26.43 1.75 -32.80
CA ILE A 118 -27.78 1.58 -32.22
C ILE A 118 -27.79 0.57 -31.07
N ASP A 119 -27.05 -0.52 -31.18
CA ASP A 119 -26.95 -1.55 -30.13
C ASP A 119 -26.38 -0.95 -28.83
N SER A 120 -25.29 -0.18 -28.92
CA SER A 120 -24.70 0.53 -27.78
C SER A 120 -25.66 1.57 -27.19
N ILE A 121 -26.41 2.27 -28.05
CA ILE A 121 -27.44 3.22 -27.62
C ILE A 121 -28.54 2.52 -26.82
N GLU A 122 -29.00 1.35 -27.26
CA GLU A 122 -30.02 0.55 -26.57
C GLU A 122 -29.51 -0.02 -25.25
N ILE A 123 -28.26 -0.48 -25.19
CA ILE A 123 -27.62 -0.91 -23.93
C ILE A 123 -27.60 0.23 -22.92
N CYS A 124 -27.13 1.42 -23.29
CA CYS A 124 -27.10 2.57 -22.40
C CYS A 124 -28.51 2.99 -21.94
N ARG A 125 -29.51 2.92 -22.82
CA ARG A 125 -30.91 3.18 -22.48
C ARG A 125 -31.45 2.18 -21.45
N ASN A 126 -31.20 0.89 -21.67
CA ASN A 126 -31.61 -0.15 -20.74
C ASN A 126 -30.95 0.03 -19.37
N ARG A 127 -29.64 0.34 -19.33
CA ARG A 127 -28.94 0.63 -18.07
C ARG A 127 -29.52 1.82 -17.32
N SER A 128 -29.81 2.92 -18.03
CA SER A 128 -30.44 4.10 -17.44
C SER A 128 -31.84 3.79 -16.92
N LYS A 129 -32.61 2.96 -17.63
CA LYS A 129 -33.94 2.53 -17.22
C LYS A 129 -33.89 1.69 -15.95
N LEU A 130 -32.96 0.75 -15.84
CA LEU A 130 -32.77 -0.06 -14.64
C LEU A 130 -32.38 0.80 -13.42
N ALA A 131 -31.50 1.78 -13.60
CA ALA A 131 -31.14 2.73 -12.53
C ALA A 131 -32.36 3.55 -12.05
N LEU A 132 -33.20 4.01 -12.98
CA LEU A 132 -34.46 4.69 -12.63
C LEU A 132 -35.43 3.78 -11.85
N GLU A 133 -35.63 2.56 -12.32
CA GLU A 133 -36.52 1.59 -11.68
C GLU A 133 -36.05 1.25 -10.27
N PHE A 134 -34.74 1.12 -10.08
CA PHE A 134 -34.12 0.96 -8.77
C PHE A 134 -34.42 2.14 -7.84
N GLY A 135 -34.15 3.37 -8.29
CA GLY A 135 -34.37 4.57 -7.47
C GLY A 135 -35.85 4.82 -7.11
N LEU A 136 -36.78 4.42 -7.97
CA LEU A 136 -38.23 4.51 -7.70
C LEU A 136 -38.72 3.40 -6.76
N SER A 137 -38.16 2.20 -6.86
CA SER A 137 -38.61 1.04 -6.09
C SER A 137 -37.96 0.97 -4.70
N PHE A 138 -36.73 1.48 -4.57
CA PHE A 138 -35.90 1.38 -3.37
C PHE A 138 -35.23 2.72 -3.02
N PRO A 139 -36.00 3.74 -2.58
CA PRO A 139 -35.46 5.07 -2.31
C PRO A 139 -34.40 5.09 -1.18
N ASP A 140 -34.57 4.28 -0.13
CA ASP A 140 -33.62 4.22 0.99
C ASP A 140 -32.27 3.61 0.57
N SER A 141 -32.30 2.58 -0.28
CA SER A 141 -31.09 1.99 -0.87
C SER A 141 -30.40 2.96 -1.83
N LEU A 142 -31.17 3.78 -2.55
CA LEU A 142 -30.64 4.82 -3.42
C LEU A 142 -29.93 5.94 -2.63
N GLU A 143 -30.49 6.37 -1.49
CA GLU A 143 -29.85 7.34 -0.61
C GLU A 143 -28.52 6.77 -0.05
N THR A 144 -28.53 5.50 0.34
CA THR A 144 -27.36 4.78 0.82
C THR A 144 -26.28 4.67 -0.26
N TRP A 145 -26.66 4.32 -1.49
CA TRP A 145 -25.78 4.34 -2.65
C TRP A 145 -25.14 5.71 -2.87
N THR A 146 -25.96 6.76 -2.94
CA THR A 146 -25.49 8.15 -3.16
C THR A 146 -24.48 8.57 -2.09
N LYS A 147 -24.75 8.19 -0.83
CA LYS A 147 -23.86 8.49 0.30
C LYS A 147 -22.50 7.83 0.13
N PHE A 148 -22.45 6.55 -0.24
CA PHE A 148 -21.19 5.83 -0.40
C PHE A 148 -20.46 6.19 -1.70
N SER A 149 -21.20 6.38 -2.80
CA SER A 149 -20.64 6.73 -4.11
C SER A 149 -19.99 8.11 -4.13
N SER A 150 -20.48 9.06 -3.30
CA SER A 150 -19.90 10.40 -3.19
C SER A 150 -18.40 10.43 -2.83
N SER A 151 -17.90 9.38 -2.18
CA SER A 151 -16.50 9.23 -1.78
C SER A 151 -15.65 8.52 -2.84
N LEU A 152 -16.26 8.02 -3.92
CA LEU A 152 -15.54 7.41 -5.03
C LEU A 152 -14.78 8.48 -5.80
N SER A 153 -13.51 8.21 -6.09
CA SER A 153 -12.69 9.05 -6.95
C SER A 153 -11.73 8.18 -7.75
N ASN A 154 -11.07 8.77 -8.75
CA ASN A 154 -10.05 8.05 -9.50
C ASN A 154 -8.87 7.70 -8.56
N PRO A 155 -8.29 6.49 -8.68
CA PRO A 155 -7.24 6.05 -7.78
C PRO A 155 -6.01 6.95 -7.91
N LYS A 156 -5.56 7.48 -6.77
CA LYS A 156 -4.38 8.32 -6.65
C LYS A 156 -3.11 7.47 -6.77
N ARG A 157 -2.05 8.11 -7.27
CA ARG A 157 -0.69 7.53 -7.31
C ARG A 157 0.27 8.40 -6.52
N GLY A 158 1.17 7.74 -5.80
CA GLY A 158 2.31 8.41 -5.19
C GLY A 158 3.26 8.94 -6.26
N THR A 159 3.80 10.13 -6.05
CA THR A 159 4.88 10.72 -6.86
C THR A 159 6.21 10.73 -6.11
N SER A 160 6.21 10.29 -4.86
CA SER A 160 7.36 10.34 -3.95
C SER A 160 8.44 9.33 -4.37
N ARG A 161 9.73 9.70 -4.32
CA ARG A 161 10.77 8.69 -4.50
C ARG A 161 10.87 7.81 -3.26
N VAL A 162 10.87 6.49 -3.46
CA VAL A 162 11.08 5.53 -2.38
C VAL A 162 12.57 5.28 -2.17
N ASN A 163 12.97 5.14 -0.90
CA ASN A 163 14.34 4.84 -0.53
C ASN A 163 14.63 3.34 -0.66
N ARG A 164 14.57 2.82 -1.90
CA ARG A 164 14.93 1.44 -2.26
C ARG A 164 15.77 1.44 -3.54
N VAL A 165 16.82 0.61 -3.56
CA VAL A 165 17.72 0.47 -4.71
C VAL A 165 17.51 -0.89 -5.37
N ILE A 166 17.23 -0.91 -6.67
CA ILE A 166 17.13 -2.15 -7.45
C ILE A 166 18.48 -2.39 -8.12
N VAL A 167 19.12 -3.52 -7.80
CA VAL A 167 20.40 -3.93 -8.39
C VAL A 167 20.16 -5.04 -9.41
N VAL A 168 20.43 -4.73 -10.68
CA VAL A 168 20.18 -5.61 -11.83
C VAL A 168 21.48 -6.07 -12.51
N PRO A 169 21.52 -7.27 -13.11
CA PRO A 169 22.71 -7.85 -13.72
C PRO A 169 23.14 -7.20 -15.04
N ASP A 170 22.20 -6.67 -15.81
CA ASP A 170 22.41 -6.24 -17.20
C ASP A 170 21.41 -5.15 -17.61
N SER A 171 21.71 -4.50 -18.74
CA SER A 171 20.88 -3.43 -19.31
C SER A 171 19.50 -3.93 -19.74
N GLU A 172 19.38 -5.17 -20.22
CA GLU A 172 18.08 -5.73 -20.66
C GLU A 172 17.11 -5.86 -19.47
N THR A 173 17.63 -6.30 -18.32
CA THR A 173 16.89 -6.38 -17.07
C THR A 173 16.56 -4.99 -16.53
N ALA A 174 17.46 -4.01 -16.72
CA ALA A 174 17.20 -2.61 -16.37
C ALA A 174 16.05 -2.01 -17.20
N ASP A 175 16.01 -2.28 -18.51
CA ASP A 175 14.97 -1.78 -19.41
C ASP A 175 13.59 -2.33 -19.02
N ARG A 176 13.51 -3.58 -18.58
CA ARG A 176 12.28 -4.18 -18.02
C ARG A 176 11.78 -3.49 -16.74
N CYS A 177 12.67 -2.84 -16.00
CA CYS A 177 12.36 -2.09 -14.80
C CYS A 177 12.22 -0.58 -15.04
N ASN A 178 12.33 -0.10 -16.28
CA ASN A 178 12.46 1.32 -16.57
C ASN A 178 11.26 2.16 -16.07
N SER A 179 10.07 1.55 -16.00
CA SER A 179 8.86 2.17 -15.43
C SER A 179 9.01 2.57 -13.96
N LEU A 180 9.94 1.96 -13.23
CA LEU A 180 10.23 2.25 -11.83
C LEU A 180 11.33 3.31 -11.64
N SER A 181 12.08 3.66 -12.68
CA SER A 181 13.24 4.60 -12.61
C SER A 181 12.87 6.00 -12.07
N THR A 182 11.61 6.39 -12.23
CA THR A 182 11.08 7.65 -11.72
C THR A 182 10.91 7.61 -10.20
N ARG A 183 10.46 6.47 -9.67
CA ARG A 183 10.14 6.24 -8.25
C ARG A 183 11.31 5.68 -7.44
N CYS A 184 12.22 4.91 -8.03
CA CYS A 184 13.33 4.25 -7.32
C CYS A 184 14.66 4.32 -8.11
N ARG A 185 15.77 4.05 -7.41
CA ARG A 185 17.09 4.03 -8.05
C ARG A 185 17.37 2.63 -8.60
N ILE A 186 17.65 2.56 -9.91
CA ILE A 186 18.06 1.32 -10.58
C ILE A 186 19.57 1.39 -10.84
N VAL A 187 20.30 0.36 -10.44
CA VAL A 187 21.76 0.25 -10.63
C VAL A 187 22.06 -1.03 -11.38
N ILE A 188 22.78 -0.90 -12.49
CA ILE A 188 23.34 -2.03 -13.24
C ILE A 188 24.68 -2.34 -12.59
N ARG A 189 24.85 -3.57 -12.09
CA ARG A 189 26.09 -3.98 -11.42
C ARG A 189 27.16 -4.35 -12.42
N ASP A 190 28.41 -4.03 -12.08
CA ASP A 190 29.56 -4.53 -12.82
C ASP A 190 29.83 -6.01 -12.48
N PRO A 191 30.42 -6.81 -13.40
CA PRO A 191 30.71 -8.22 -13.16
C PRO A 191 31.64 -8.51 -11.96
N ASN A 192 32.40 -7.49 -11.53
CA ASN A 192 33.35 -7.58 -10.42
C ASN A 192 32.76 -7.15 -9.07
N GLU A 193 31.61 -6.47 -9.08
CA GLU A 193 30.94 -6.01 -7.86
C GLU A 193 30.21 -7.17 -7.18
N LYS A 194 30.26 -7.18 -5.85
CA LYS A 194 29.57 -8.18 -5.03
C LYS A 194 28.46 -7.51 -4.24
N TRP A 195 27.53 -8.33 -3.73
CA TRP A 195 26.46 -7.84 -2.86
C TRP A 195 26.98 -7.07 -1.65
N THR A 196 28.21 -7.33 -1.18
CA THR A 196 28.84 -6.58 -0.07
C THR A 196 28.99 -5.09 -0.34
N ASP A 197 29.17 -4.69 -1.60
CA ASP A 197 29.41 -3.28 -1.98
C ASP A 197 28.13 -2.44 -1.86
N TYR A 198 26.97 -3.11 -1.80
CA TYR A 198 25.65 -2.48 -1.74
C TYR A 198 25.08 -2.41 -0.31
N THR A 199 25.78 -2.94 0.70
CA THR A 199 25.37 -2.92 2.12
C THR A 199 25.23 -1.52 2.72
N VAL A 200 25.74 -0.49 2.03
CA VAL A 200 25.55 0.92 2.39
C VAL A 200 24.07 1.34 2.29
N PHE A 201 23.29 0.65 1.47
CA PHE A 201 21.87 0.95 1.29
C PHE A 201 21.01 0.11 2.25
N PRO A 202 20.05 0.75 2.96
CA PRO A 202 19.19 0.04 3.91
C PRO A 202 18.23 -0.93 3.20
N ASN A 203 17.69 -0.52 2.05
CA ASN A 203 16.70 -1.29 1.30
C ASN A 203 17.21 -1.58 -0.11
N VAL A 204 17.46 -2.85 -0.40
CA VAL A 204 17.98 -3.30 -1.70
C VAL A 204 17.13 -4.43 -2.25
N THR A 205 16.80 -4.34 -3.53
CA THR A 205 16.22 -5.46 -4.28
C THR A 205 17.28 -5.99 -5.24
N TRP A 206 17.83 -7.16 -4.93
CA TRP A 206 18.83 -7.85 -5.74
C TRP A 206 18.17 -8.77 -6.76
N VAL A 207 18.45 -8.56 -8.04
CA VAL A 207 17.93 -9.39 -9.13
C VAL A 207 19.07 -10.21 -9.75
N GLY A 208 18.86 -11.51 -9.96
CA GLY A 208 19.78 -12.40 -10.64
C GLY A 208 20.71 -13.20 -9.71
N LYS A 209 21.71 -13.84 -10.32
CA LYS A 209 22.65 -14.73 -9.62
C LYS A 209 23.55 -13.94 -8.64
N SER A 210 24.18 -14.66 -7.71
CA SER A 210 25.09 -14.10 -6.69
C SER A 210 24.42 -13.32 -5.54
N ALA A 211 23.15 -13.64 -5.26
CA ALA A 211 22.46 -13.14 -4.08
C ALA A 211 23.07 -13.69 -2.78
N PRO A 212 23.03 -12.93 -1.66
CA PRO A 212 23.42 -13.44 -0.35
C PRO A 212 22.55 -14.63 0.08
N THR A 213 23.15 -15.63 0.72
CA THR A 213 22.42 -16.80 1.28
C THR A 213 21.57 -16.42 2.48
N SER A 214 22.02 -15.44 3.26
CA SER A 214 21.26 -14.78 4.32
C SER A 214 21.27 -13.28 4.01
N PRO A 215 20.19 -12.75 3.41
CA PRO A 215 20.10 -11.33 3.06
C PRO A 215 20.06 -10.47 4.32
N PRO A 216 20.69 -9.27 4.32
CA PRO A 216 20.51 -8.28 5.37
C PRO A 216 19.04 -7.85 5.51
N ASN A 217 18.70 -7.23 6.64
CA ASN A 217 17.38 -6.62 6.82
C ASN A 217 17.10 -5.60 5.70
N GLY A 218 15.85 -5.56 5.21
CA GLY A 218 15.44 -4.68 4.10
C GLY A 218 15.79 -5.19 2.71
N TRP A 219 16.52 -6.31 2.60
CA TRP A 219 16.96 -6.86 1.32
C TRP A 219 16.01 -7.92 0.78
N ILE A 220 15.73 -7.83 -0.52
CA ILE A 220 14.87 -8.76 -1.25
C ILE A 220 15.67 -9.34 -2.40
N CYS A 221 15.70 -10.66 -2.52
CA CYS A 221 16.49 -11.33 -3.55
C CYS A 221 15.58 -12.12 -4.51
N PHE A 222 15.68 -11.83 -5.80
CA PHE A 222 14.97 -12.53 -6.87
C PHE A 222 15.96 -13.18 -7.84
N SER A 223 15.68 -14.42 -8.25
CA SER A 223 16.45 -15.09 -9.30
C SER A 223 16.17 -14.49 -10.69
N SER A 224 14.92 -14.10 -10.93
CA SER A 224 14.44 -13.46 -12.15
C SER A 224 13.23 -12.56 -11.86
N ILE A 225 12.99 -11.57 -12.72
CA ILE A 225 11.82 -10.70 -12.61
C ILE A 225 10.61 -11.42 -13.19
N ASN A 226 9.64 -11.75 -12.33
CA ASN A 226 8.34 -12.27 -12.74
C ASN A 226 7.27 -11.16 -12.74
N GLN A 227 7.24 -10.34 -11.69
CA GLN A 227 6.30 -9.22 -11.55
C GLN A 227 7.04 -7.96 -11.08
N ILE A 228 6.89 -6.86 -11.82
CA ILE A 228 7.61 -5.61 -11.57
C ILE A 228 7.20 -5.00 -10.21
N ALA A 229 5.92 -5.09 -9.86
CA ALA A 229 5.40 -4.56 -8.58
C ALA A 229 6.09 -5.20 -7.36
N SER A 230 6.50 -6.47 -7.45
CA SER A 230 7.17 -7.19 -6.36
C SER A 230 8.60 -6.72 -6.08
N LEU A 231 9.21 -5.96 -7.00
CA LEU A 231 10.56 -5.43 -6.81
C LEU A 231 10.60 -4.29 -5.78
N VAL A 232 9.47 -3.60 -5.60
CA VAL A 232 9.34 -2.43 -4.72
C VAL A 232 8.03 -2.56 -3.94
N PRO A 233 8.02 -3.38 -2.87
CA PRO A 233 6.82 -3.64 -2.08
C PRO A 233 6.18 -2.37 -1.50
N GLU A 234 6.99 -1.35 -1.20
CA GLU A 234 6.54 -0.06 -0.65
C GLU A 234 5.52 0.63 -1.55
N LEU A 235 5.64 0.51 -2.87
CA LEU A 235 4.70 1.14 -3.82
C LEU A 235 3.31 0.51 -3.75
N SER A 236 3.27 -0.78 -3.41
CA SER A 236 2.00 -1.51 -3.31
C SER A 236 1.27 -1.09 -2.04
N VAL A 237 1.98 -0.95 -0.93
CA VAL A 237 1.43 -0.47 0.35
C VAL A 237 1.03 1.01 0.26
N GLU A 238 1.89 1.87 -0.29
CA GLU A 238 1.61 3.30 -0.50
C GLU A 238 0.32 3.51 -1.31
N TRP A 239 0.06 2.67 -2.32
CA TRP A 239 -1.18 2.76 -3.09
C TRP A 239 -2.43 2.56 -2.23
N PHE A 240 -2.40 1.60 -1.29
CA PHE A 240 -3.51 1.38 -0.36
C PHE A 240 -3.68 2.54 0.62
N GLU A 241 -2.58 3.07 1.14
CA GLU A 241 -2.61 4.23 2.06
C GLU A 241 -3.24 5.46 1.39
N LEU A 242 -2.81 5.79 0.17
CA LEU A 242 -3.31 6.94 -0.59
C LEU A 242 -4.77 6.81 -1.00
N ASN A 243 -5.26 5.57 -1.17
CA ASN A 243 -6.61 5.27 -1.63
C ASN A 243 -7.52 4.70 -0.53
N SER A 244 -7.10 4.77 0.72
CA SER A 244 -7.82 4.24 1.89
C SER A 244 -9.28 4.71 1.97
N GLU A 245 -9.54 6.01 1.76
CA GLU A 245 -10.90 6.56 1.75
C GLU A 245 -11.80 5.91 0.69
N ILE A 246 -11.27 5.68 -0.51
CA ILE A 246 -12.00 5.05 -1.64
C ILE A 246 -12.25 3.57 -1.33
N LEU A 247 -11.25 2.88 -0.79
CA LEU A 247 -11.33 1.47 -0.44
C LEU A 247 -12.35 1.24 0.69
N HIS A 248 -12.39 2.12 1.71
CA HIS A 248 -13.42 2.07 2.74
C HIS A 248 -14.83 2.36 2.20
N ALA A 249 -14.96 3.21 1.18
CA ALA A 249 -16.25 3.43 0.52
C ALA A 249 -16.71 2.15 -0.20
N ILE A 250 -15.81 1.46 -0.90
CA ILE A 250 -16.09 0.16 -1.55
C ILE A 250 -16.47 -0.90 -0.52
N GLN A 251 -15.76 -0.95 0.61
CA GLN A 251 -16.09 -1.85 1.71
C GLN A 251 -17.50 -1.59 2.25
N LYS A 252 -17.90 -0.33 2.43
CA LYS A 252 -19.29 0.00 2.84
C LYS A 252 -20.33 -0.41 1.81
N ILE A 253 -20.01 -0.28 0.52
CA ILE A 253 -20.88 -0.76 -0.58
C ILE A 253 -21.03 -2.28 -0.54
N LYS A 254 -19.95 -3.00 -0.22
CA LYS A 254 -19.92 -4.47 -0.06
C LYS A 254 -20.73 -4.96 1.13
N GLU A 255 -20.56 -4.32 2.28
CA GLU A 255 -21.21 -4.73 3.54
C GLU A 255 -22.71 -4.44 3.55
N ASN A 256 -23.18 -3.55 2.66
CA ASN A 256 -24.57 -3.21 2.56
C ASN A 256 -25.39 -4.29 1.84
N GLU A 257 -26.50 -4.72 2.44
CA GLU A 257 -27.44 -5.64 1.80
C GLU A 257 -28.26 -4.89 0.73
N TRP A 258 -28.05 -5.23 -0.53
CA TRP A 258 -28.78 -4.64 -1.65
C TRP A 258 -30.08 -5.42 -1.94
N PRO A 259 -31.16 -4.73 -2.35
CA PRO A 259 -32.39 -5.42 -2.75
C PRO A 259 -32.17 -6.17 -4.06
N VAL A 260 -32.86 -7.29 -4.29
CA VAL A 260 -32.72 -8.08 -5.53
C VAL A 260 -33.24 -7.29 -6.74
N ASN A 261 -32.32 -6.82 -7.59
CA ASN A 261 -32.59 -6.03 -8.79
C ASN A 261 -31.40 -6.18 -9.78
N PRO A 262 -31.61 -6.19 -11.10
CA PRO A 262 -30.51 -6.16 -12.06
C PRO A 262 -29.47 -5.05 -11.85
N PHE A 263 -29.85 -3.92 -11.23
CA PHE A 263 -28.91 -2.84 -10.89
C PHE A 263 -27.97 -3.23 -9.72
N SER A 264 -28.49 -3.86 -8.68
CA SER A 264 -27.72 -4.32 -7.52
C SER A 264 -26.89 -5.56 -7.83
N GLU A 265 -27.40 -6.48 -8.65
CA GLU A 265 -26.61 -7.62 -9.18
C GLU A 265 -25.32 -7.12 -9.84
N LYS A 266 -25.40 -6.03 -10.60
CA LYS A 266 -24.23 -5.42 -11.24
C LYS A 266 -23.26 -4.75 -10.27
N ILE A 267 -23.74 -4.25 -9.12
CA ILE A 267 -22.88 -3.74 -8.04
C ILE A 267 -22.16 -4.92 -7.37
N GLU A 268 -22.89 -6.00 -7.09
CA GLU A 268 -22.36 -7.20 -6.46
C GLU A 268 -21.29 -7.88 -7.34
N GLU A 269 -21.54 -8.03 -8.64
CA GLU A 269 -20.58 -8.58 -9.62
C GLU A 269 -19.23 -7.81 -9.62
N LEU A 270 -19.26 -6.49 -9.42
CA LEU A 270 -18.06 -5.66 -9.40
C LEU A 270 -17.28 -5.75 -8.09
N VAL A 271 -17.94 -6.10 -7.00
CA VAL A 271 -17.38 -6.10 -5.64
C VAL A 271 -16.98 -7.52 -5.19
N GLU A 272 -17.58 -8.57 -5.76
CA GLU A 272 -17.26 -9.98 -5.49
C GLU A 272 -15.76 -10.32 -5.55
N PRO A 273 -14.97 -9.85 -6.56
CA PRO A 273 -13.55 -10.15 -6.67
C PRO A 273 -12.68 -9.55 -5.54
N ILE A 274 -13.23 -8.63 -4.73
CA ILE A 274 -12.53 -7.89 -3.68
C ILE A 274 -12.80 -8.49 -2.29
N SER A 275 -13.15 -9.76 -2.24
CA SER A 275 -13.62 -10.46 -1.03
C SER A 275 -12.60 -10.43 0.13
N ASN A 276 -11.31 -10.26 -0.16
CA ASN A 276 -10.22 -10.23 0.83
C ASN A 276 -9.79 -8.83 1.32
N LEU A 277 -10.44 -7.75 0.86
CA LEU A 277 -10.04 -6.37 1.20
C LEU A 277 -10.08 -6.09 2.71
N ASP A 278 -11.08 -6.64 3.41
CA ASP A 278 -11.29 -6.44 4.84
C ASP A 278 -10.04 -6.90 5.64
N LYS A 279 -9.45 -8.04 5.24
CA LYS A 279 -8.23 -8.57 5.88
C LYS A 279 -7.00 -7.69 5.66
N ILE A 280 -6.91 -7.00 4.52
CA ILE A 280 -5.79 -6.08 4.25
C ILE A 280 -5.97 -4.78 5.00
N LEU A 281 -7.18 -4.23 5.01
CA LEU A 281 -7.46 -3.01 5.76
C LEU A 281 -7.25 -3.25 7.26
N ASP A 282 -7.62 -4.43 7.76
CA ASP A 282 -7.32 -4.84 9.13
C ASP A 282 -5.81 -5.04 9.34
N SER A 283 -5.09 -5.69 8.42
CA SER A 283 -3.63 -5.91 8.56
C SER A 283 -2.78 -4.66 8.36
N LEU A 284 -3.29 -3.62 7.70
CA LEU A 284 -2.65 -2.30 7.60
C LEU A 284 -2.90 -1.45 8.85
N ASN A 285 -4.00 -1.67 9.55
CA ASN A 285 -4.36 -0.93 10.78
C ASN A 285 -3.85 -1.61 12.06
N VAL A 286 -3.63 -2.92 12.03
CA VAL A 286 -3.02 -3.67 13.12
C VAL A 286 -1.51 -3.63 12.92
N GLU A 287 -0.84 -2.70 13.61
CA GLU A 287 0.56 -2.90 13.97
C GLU A 287 0.66 -4.29 14.61
N ASP A 288 1.36 -5.22 13.94
CA ASP A 288 1.32 -6.63 14.32
C ASP A 288 1.66 -6.77 15.81
N GLY A 289 0.86 -7.56 16.54
CA GLY A 289 1.00 -7.67 18.00
C GLY A 289 2.41 -8.07 18.41
N ASN A 290 3.11 -8.81 17.54
CA ASN A 290 4.51 -9.19 17.69
C ASN A 290 5.46 -7.99 17.65
N LEU A 291 5.26 -7.07 16.70
CA LEU A 291 6.06 -5.85 16.58
C LEU A 291 5.92 -4.98 17.84
N GLN A 292 4.69 -4.73 18.27
CA GLN A 292 4.42 -3.97 19.49
C GLN A 292 5.00 -4.66 20.73
N THR A 293 4.99 -5.99 20.80
CA THR A 293 5.63 -6.70 21.91
C THR A 293 7.15 -6.54 21.89
N LEU A 294 7.80 -6.60 20.73
CA LEU A 294 9.24 -6.42 20.61
C LEU A 294 9.66 -5.00 20.97
N GLU A 295 8.92 -3.98 20.49
CA GLU A 295 9.17 -2.57 20.84
C GLU A 295 8.97 -2.31 22.34
N LYS A 296 7.90 -2.87 22.95
CA LYS A 296 7.69 -2.79 24.41
C LYS A 296 8.80 -3.47 25.20
N ILE A 297 9.29 -4.63 24.74
CA ILE A 297 10.40 -5.35 25.38
C ILE A 297 11.69 -4.54 25.31
N LYS A 298 11.98 -3.91 24.17
CA LYS A 298 13.13 -3.01 24.00
C LYS A 298 13.07 -1.82 24.96
N ASP A 299 11.93 -1.13 25.02
CA ASP A 299 11.73 0.02 25.90
C ASP A 299 11.83 -0.35 27.39
N ALA A 300 11.37 -1.55 27.76
CA ALA A 300 11.39 -2.04 29.13
C ALA A 300 12.74 -2.69 29.54
N LEU A 301 13.61 -3.03 28.59
CA LEU A 301 14.87 -3.77 28.82
C LEU A 301 15.72 -3.16 29.93
N TRP A 302 16.01 -1.86 29.83
CA TRP A 302 16.84 -1.15 30.81
C TRP A 302 16.22 -1.10 32.21
N SER A 303 14.89 -1.05 32.29
CA SER A 303 14.17 -1.02 33.56
C SER A 303 14.23 -2.39 34.27
N GLU A 304 14.08 -3.48 33.51
CA GLU A 304 14.17 -4.83 34.04
C GLU A 304 15.61 -5.21 34.40
N ILE A 305 16.61 -4.79 33.62
CA ILE A 305 18.03 -5.02 33.96
C ILE A 305 18.36 -4.38 35.31
N LYS A 306 17.95 -3.12 35.54
CA LYS A 306 18.15 -2.46 36.84
C LYS A 306 17.40 -3.15 37.97
N ALA A 307 16.20 -3.66 37.71
CA ALA A 307 15.44 -4.42 38.70
C ALA A 307 16.13 -5.76 39.04
N ILE A 308 16.75 -6.41 38.05
CA ILE A 308 17.53 -7.63 38.23
C ILE A 308 18.81 -7.33 39.01
N GLU A 309 19.56 -6.28 38.66
CA GLU A 309 20.75 -5.84 39.41
C GLU A 309 20.43 -5.54 40.87
N GLY A 310 19.35 -4.78 41.12
CA GLY A 310 18.87 -4.50 42.47
C GLY A 310 18.50 -5.77 43.22
N GLY A 311 17.72 -6.67 42.58
CA GLY A 311 17.29 -7.94 43.18
C GLY A 311 18.45 -8.88 43.49
N ILE A 312 19.49 -8.93 42.65
CA ILE A 312 20.70 -9.73 42.91
C ILE A 312 21.47 -9.15 44.10
N ASN A 313 21.68 -7.82 44.13
CA ASN A 313 22.39 -7.17 45.22
C ASN A 313 21.65 -7.34 46.56
N ASP A 314 20.32 -7.18 46.57
CA ASP A 314 19.50 -7.42 47.75
C ASP A 314 19.56 -8.88 48.22
N ALA A 315 19.56 -9.84 47.29
CA ALA A 315 19.70 -11.26 47.59
C ALA A 315 21.08 -11.61 48.16
N ILE A 316 22.16 -11.01 47.64
CA ILE A 316 23.52 -11.18 48.16
C ILE A 316 23.62 -10.59 49.57
N VAL A 317 23.06 -9.40 49.81
CA VAL A 317 23.05 -8.77 51.14
C VAL A 317 22.28 -9.63 52.15
N ALA A 318 21.10 -10.14 51.77
CA ALA A 318 20.30 -11.04 52.61
C ALA A 318 21.04 -12.35 52.91
N GLY A 319 21.63 -12.98 51.88
CA GLY A 319 22.42 -14.20 52.03
C GLY A 319 23.66 -14.01 52.90
N THR A 320 24.32 -12.86 52.82
CA THR A 320 25.46 -12.51 53.67
C THR A 320 25.06 -12.29 55.12
N SER A 321 23.86 -11.75 55.38
CA SER A 321 23.35 -11.60 56.75
C SER A 321 22.96 -12.92 57.41
N ASP A 322 22.49 -13.90 56.62
CA ASP A 322 22.13 -15.23 57.09
C ASP A 322 23.34 -16.16 57.24
N ALA A 323 24.44 -15.87 56.53
CA ALA A 323 25.70 -16.60 56.67
C ALA A 323 26.36 -16.30 58.02
N HIS A 324 26.10 -17.15 59.03
CA HIS A 324 26.80 -17.09 60.31
C HIS A 324 28.29 -17.45 60.15
N LEU A 325 29.14 -16.41 60.05
CA LEU A 325 30.59 -16.57 60.06
C LEU A 325 31.05 -16.75 61.53
N SER A 326 31.37 -17.98 61.94
CA SER A 326 32.01 -18.21 63.24
C SER A 326 33.50 -17.90 63.10
N ILE A 327 33.95 -16.83 63.74
CA ILE A 327 35.37 -16.43 63.74
C ILE A 327 35.98 -16.89 65.06
N GLU A 328 37.03 -17.71 65.00
CA GLU A 328 37.80 -18.12 66.18
C GLU A 328 38.70 -16.97 66.68
N GLY A 329 39.00 -16.92 67.98
CA GLY A 329 39.62 -15.76 68.63
C GLY A 329 41.05 -15.43 68.18
N ASP A 330 41.74 -16.38 67.57
CA ASP A 330 43.05 -16.22 66.92
C ASP A 330 42.93 -15.70 65.47
N GLU A 331 41.86 -16.06 64.76
CA GLU A 331 41.54 -15.51 63.43
C GLU A 331 41.13 -14.04 63.49
N VAL A 332 40.49 -13.57 64.56
CA VAL A 332 40.17 -12.14 64.73
C VAL A 332 41.43 -11.26 64.64
N LEU A 333 42.54 -11.73 65.21
CA LEU A 333 43.80 -10.98 65.24
C LEU A 333 44.50 -10.98 63.87
N SER A 334 44.35 -12.03 63.07
CA SER A 334 44.91 -12.07 61.71
C SER A 334 44.12 -11.20 60.73
N PHE A 335 42.79 -11.11 60.88
CA PHE A 335 41.95 -10.24 60.06
C PHE A 335 42.14 -8.74 60.34
N TYR A 336 42.54 -8.36 61.55
CA TYR A 336 42.95 -6.98 61.84
C TYR A 336 44.26 -6.59 61.15
N ALA A 337 45.12 -7.56 60.83
CA ALA A 337 46.39 -7.34 60.15
C ALA A 337 46.26 -7.36 58.61
N ASP A 338 45.33 -8.13 58.06
CA ASP A 338 45.10 -8.26 56.62
C ASP A 338 43.60 -8.26 56.28
N THR A 339 43.08 -7.09 55.94
CA THR A 339 41.66 -6.86 55.62
C THR A 339 41.26 -7.53 54.30
N GLU A 340 42.21 -7.81 53.39
CA GLU A 340 41.93 -8.52 52.14
C GLU A 340 41.67 -10.01 52.39
N SER A 341 42.32 -10.61 53.39
CA SER A 341 42.12 -12.02 53.75
C SER A 341 40.72 -12.29 54.31
N LEU A 342 40.17 -11.35 55.10
CA LEU A 342 38.80 -11.39 55.59
C LEU A 342 37.80 -11.28 54.43
N ASN A 343 38.01 -10.32 53.52
CA ASN A 343 37.15 -10.14 52.34
C ASN A 343 37.15 -11.39 51.45
N ARG A 344 38.30 -12.04 51.22
CA ARG A 344 38.35 -13.30 50.46
C ARG A 344 37.60 -14.43 51.15
N ARG A 345 37.65 -14.50 52.48
CA ARG A 345 36.97 -15.55 53.26
C ARG A 345 35.45 -15.35 53.24
N ILE A 346 34.99 -14.10 53.41
CA ILE A 346 33.57 -13.73 53.26
C ILE A 346 33.10 -14.04 51.83
N GLN A 347 33.87 -13.63 50.81
CA GLN A 347 33.56 -13.95 49.42
C GLN A 347 33.49 -15.47 49.16
N ALA A 348 34.36 -16.27 49.78
CA ALA A 348 34.34 -17.73 49.64
C ALA A 348 33.15 -18.39 50.36
N THR A 349 32.72 -17.86 51.51
CA THR A 349 31.54 -18.36 52.25
C THR A 349 30.23 -17.95 51.57
N VAL A 350 30.22 -16.81 50.88
CA VAL A 350 29.05 -16.23 50.21
C VAL A 350 29.03 -16.59 48.71
N ALA A 351 30.06 -17.25 48.17
CA ALA A 351 30.22 -17.59 46.76
C ALA A 351 29.02 -18.38 46.20
N ASP A 352 28.53 -19.39 46.92
CA ASP A 352 27.38 -20.19 46.49
C ASP A 352 26.10 -19.34 46.44
N THR A 353 25.91 -18.43 47.41
CA THR A 353 24.75 -17.53 47.43
C THR A 353 24.81 -16.48 46.32
N ILE A 354 26.01 -16.02 45.94
CA ILE A 354 26.23 -15.14 44.80
C ILE A 354 25.89 -15.88 43.50
N GLU A 355 26.35 -17.13 43.33
CA GLU A 355 26.08 -17.91 42.12
C GLU A 355 24.58 -18.25 41.97
N ASP A 356 23.90 -18.61 43.07
CA ASP A 356 22.45 -18.83 43.08
C ASP A 356 21.67 -17.56 42.73
N ALA A 357 22.07 -16.42 43.28
CA ALA A 357 21.44 -15.12 42.98
C ALA A 357 21.64 -14.74 41.51
N LYS A 358 22.84 -14.95 40.95
CA LYS A 358 23.12 -14.75 39.52
C LYS A 358 22.28 -15.68 38.65
N GLN A 359 22.16 -16.96 39.00
CA GLN A 359 21.36 -17.91 38.24
C GLN A 359 19.86 -17.55 38.26
N ALA A 360 19.35 -17.05 39.40
CA ALA A 360 17.99 -16.54 39.52
C ALA A 360 17.77 -15.29 38.65
N GLY A 361 18.73 -14.35 38.64
CA GLY A 361 18.72 -13.17 37.77
C GLY A 361 18.71 -13.54 36.29
N ARG A 362 19.55 -14.51 35.88
CA ARG A 362 19.58 -15.01 34.49
C ARG A 362 18.26 -15.64 34.08
N LYS A 363 17.66 -16.49 34.93
CA LYS A 363 16.33 -17.09 34.65
C LYS A 363 15.24 -16.03 34.49
N ARG A 364 15.29 -14.96 35.27
CA ARG A 364 14.35 -13.83 35.15
C ARG A 364 14.51 -13.11 33.81
N LEU A 365 15.75 -12.89 33.37
CA LEU A 365 16.03 -12.32 32.05
C LEU A 365 15.58 -13.26 30.91
N GLU A 366 15.78 -14.57 31.04
CA GLU A 366 15.29 -15.57 30.08
C GLU A 366 13.76 -15.58 29.98
N LEU A 367 13.05 -15.48 31.11
CA LEU A 367 11.59 -15.36 31.15
C LEU A 367 11.11 -14.06 30.48
N PHE A 368 11.82 -12.95 30.69
CA PHE A 368 11.50 -11.68 30.05
C PHE A 368 11.67 -11.74 28.52
N LEU A 369 12.70 -12.44 28.04
CA LEU A 369 13.01 -12.59 26.62
C LEU A 369 12.34 -13.81 25.94
N GLN A 370 11.49 -14.56 26.65
CA GLN A 370 10.96 -15.85 26.20
C GLN A 370 10.20 -15.81 24.85
N ASN A 371 9.61 -14.65 24.52
CA ASN A 371 8.88 -14.44 23.25
C ASN A 371 9.76 -13.84 22.14
N THR A 372 11.07 -13.76 22.34
CA THR A 372 12.02 -13.17 21.41
C THR A 372 13.06 -14.20 20.96
N PRO A 373 13.64 -14.06 19.76
CA PRO A 373 14.71 -14.95 19.29
C PRO A 373 16.09 -14.66 19.92
N VAL A 374 16.16 -13.70 20.85
CA VAL A 374 17.39 -13.12 21.39
C VAL A 374 18.05 -14.02 22.41
N ARG A 375 19.38 -14.17 22.34
CA ARG A 375 20.15 -14.99 23.28
C ARG A 375 20.90 -14.11 24.27
N ILE A 376 20.87 -14.52 25.53
CA ILE A 376 21.65 -13.84 26.58
C ILE A 376 23.13 -14.26 26.44
N PRO A 377 24.07 -13.31 26.31
CA PRO A 377 25.50 -13.60 26.29
C PRO A 377 25.96 -14.41 27.51
N PHE A 378 27.00 -15.22 27.34
CA PHE A 378 27.57 -15.98 28.47
C PHE A 378 28.18 -15.05 29.54
N ASP A 379 28.84 -13.97 29.11
CA ASP A 379 29.50 -12.99 29.98
C ASP A 379 28.60 -11.77 30.26
N TRP A 380 27.42 -12.01 30.83
CA TRP A 380 26.43 -10.96 31.08
C TRP A 380 26.68 -10.14 32.37
N ILE A 381 27.62 -10.55 33.23
CA ILE A 381 27.97 -9.87 34.50
C ILE A 381 29.39 -9.33 34.42
N GLU A 382 29.58 -8.08 34.86
CA GLU A 382 30.88 -7.38 34.87
C GLU A 382 31.57 -7.39 36.24
N SER A 383 30.79 -7.42 37.33
CA SER A 383 31.31 -7.46 38.71
C SER A 383 30.51 -8.39 39.60
N ASP A 384 31.19 -9.10 40.50
CA ASP A 384 30.57 -10.06 41.43
C ASP A 384 29.88 -9.37 42.61
N TYR A 385 30.44 -8.24 43.10
CA TYR A 385 29.81 -7.39 44.11
C TYR A 385 30.41 -5.96 44.14
N PRO A 386 29.60 -4.89 44.10
CA PRO A 386 28.16 -4.90 43.76
C PRO A 386 27.96 -5.50 42.37
N CYS A 387 26.93 -6.31 42.20
CA CYS A 387 26.62 -6.95 40.94
C CYS A 387 26.18 -5.90 39.93
N ALA A 388 26.88 -5.85 38.81
CA ALA A 388 26.56 -5.00 37.66
C ALA A 388 26.51 -5.87 36.40
N VAL A 389 25.47 -5.68 35.60
CA VAL A 389 25.31 -6.31 34.29
C VAL A 389 26.25 -5.62 33.32
N SER A 390 26.98 -6.42 32.54
CA SER A 390 27.92 -5.92 31.53
C SER A 390 27.19 -5.05 30.53
N ARG A 391 27.60 -3.78 30.42
CA ARG A 391 27.02 -2.85 29.46
C ARG A 391 27.10 -3.37 28.02
N LYS A 392 28.18 -4.08 27.68
CA LYS A 392 28.34 -4.72 26.37
C LYS A 392 27.28 -5.81 26.13
N ALA A 393 26.99 -6.62 27.15
CA ALA A 393 25.96 -7.64 27.02
C ALA A 393 24.56 -7.04 26.83
N VAL A 394 24.28 -5.88 27.45
CA VAL A 394 23.04 -5.12 27.21
C VAL A 394 22.99 -4.57 25.80
N GLU A 395 24.09 -3.95 25.33
CA GLU A 395 24.22 -3.43 23.97
C GLU A 395 24.06 -4.54 22.91
N ASP A 396 24.58 -5.74 23.17
CA ASP A 396 24.42 -6.91 22.29
C ASP A 396 22.95 -7.39 22.24
N ILE A 397 22.27 -7.47 23.39
CA ILE A 397 20.85 -7.83 23.48
C ILE A 397 19.99 -6.78 22.76
N GLU A 398 20.30 -5.50 22.96
CA GLU A 398 19.59 -4.39 22.29
C GLU A 398 19.79 -4.45 20.77
N ALA A 399 21.01 -4.75 20.29
CA ALA A 399 21.28 -4.93 18.87
C ALA A 399 20.55 -6.14 18.28
N GLU A 400 20.48 -7.28 19.00
CA GLU A 400 19.69 -8.43 18.56
C GLU A 400 18.19 -8.14 18.53
N LEU A 401 17.66 -7.40 19.51
CA LEU A 401 16.26 -6.95 19.52
C LEU A 401 15.97 -6.00 18.36
N GLU A 402 16.86 -5.04 18.08
CA GLU A 402 16.69 -4.11 16.96
C GLU A 402 16.67 -4.86 15.63
N ASN A 403 17.59 -5.80 15.44
CA ASN A 403 17.62 -6.65 14.26
C ASN A 403 16.33 -7.49 14.11
N ALA A 404 15.78 -8.00 15.21
CA ALA A 404 14.53 -8.74 15.21
C ALA A 404 13.32 -7.84 14.87
N ILE A 405 13.28 -6.61 15.40
CA ILE A 405 12.25 -5.61 15.08
C ILE A 405 12.30 -5.25 13.60
N GLU A 406 13.48 -4.93 13.08
CA GLU A 406 13.66 -4.62 11.65
C GLU A 406 13.28 -5.81 10.76
N SER A 407 13.65 -7.04 11.14
CA SER A 407 13.26 -8.22 10.38
C SER A 407 11.74 -8.43 10.39
N ALA A 408 11.07 -8.20 11.52
CA ALA A 408 9.62 -8.28 11.62
C ALA A 408 8.93 -7.23 10.73
N LYS A 409 9.34 -5.95 10.82
CA LYS A 409 8.84 -4.86 9.97
C LYS A 409 8.96 -5.19 8.48
N ASN A 410 10.10 -5.75 8.07
CA ASN A 410 10.32 -6.13 6.68
C ASN A 410 9.43 -7.30 6.24
N ASN A 411 9.23 -8.30 7.10
CA ASN A 411 8.35 -9.43 6.81
C ASN A 411 6.90 -8.97 6.67
N ASP A 412 6.43 -8.10 7.58
CA ASP A 412 5.08 -7.53 7.53
C ASP A 412 4.87 -6.73 6.25
N LEU A 413 5.83 -5.89 5.90
CA LEU A 413 5.80 -5.11 4.66
C LEU A 413 5.76 -6.01 3.42
N LEU A 414 6.54 -7.08 3.38
CA LEU A 414 6.54 -8.04 2.28
C LEU A 414 5.23 -8.83 2.19
N GLN A 415 4.67 -9.22 3.33
CA GLN A 415 3.38 -9.89 3.41
C GLN A 415 2.27 -8.97 2.91
N ASN A 416 2.16 -7.76 3.47
CA ASN A 416 1.18 -6.76 3.08
C ASN A 416 1.30 -6.40 1.60
N ALA A 417 2.51 -6.21 1.09
CA ALA A 417 2.73 -5.90 -0.32
C ALA A 417 2.30 -7.03 -1.27
N LYS A 418 2.50 -8.31 -0.91
CA LYS A 418 2.01 -9.44 -1.72
C LYS A 418 0.50 -9.44 -1.83
N ILE A 419 -0.20 -9.30 -0.69
CA ILE A 419 -1.66 -9.31 -0.69
C ILE A 419 -2.19 -8.07 -1.42
N ALA A 420 -1.56 -6.90 -1.21
CA ALA A 420 -1.86 -5.68 -1.94
C ALA A 420 -1.73 -5.87 -3.46
N GLN A 421 -0.65 -6.50 -3.94
CA GLN A 421 -0.42 -6.74 -5.37
C GLN A 421 -1.51 -7.58 -6.02
N GLU A 422 -2.06 -8.57 -5.32
CA GLU A 422 -3.17 -9.38 -5.81
C GLU A 422 -4.47 -8.57 -5.94
N LEU A 423 -4.69 -7.59 -5.05
CA LEU A 423 -5.93 -6.83 -4.99
C LEU A 423 -5.91 -5.49 -5.75
N ILE A 424 -4.76 -4.91 -6.08
CA ILE A 424 -4.69 -3.60 -6.79
C ILE A 424 -5.53 -3.61 -8.07
N GLU A 425 -5.38 -4.63 -8.90
CA GLU A 425 -6.05 -4.70 -10.20
C GLU A 425 -7.57 -4.96 -10.08
N PRO A 426 -8.03 -5.90 -9.25
CA PRO A 426 -9.45 -6.01 -8.88
C PRO A 426 -10.03 -4.70 -8.33
N CYS A 427 -9.31 -4.03 -7.41
CA CYS A 427 -9.77 -2.77 -6.82
C CYS A 427 -9.87 -1.65 -7.86
N LYS A 428 -8.87 -1.47 -8.72
CA LYS A 428 -8.94 -0.49 -9.83
C LYS A 428 -10.13 -0.77 -10.75
N THR A 429 -10.39 -2.03 -11.05
CA THR A 429 -11.50 -2.45 -11.91
C THR A 429 -12.84 -2.13 -11.26
N ALA A 430 -13.00 -2.45 -9.98
CA ALA A 430 -14.22 -2.14 -9.24
C ALA A 430 -14.43 -0.64 -9.05
N ILE A 431 -13.39 0.13 -8.70
CA ILE A 431 -13.46 1.61 -8.62
C ILE A 431 -13.98 2.16 -9.95
N SER A 432 -13.35 1.75 -11.06
CA SER A 432 -13.77 2.16 -12.40
C SER A 432 -15.21 1.74 -12.71
N GLY A 433 -15.61 0.51 -12.38
CA GLY A 433 -16.97 0.01 -12.62
C GLY A 433 -18.03 0.73 -11.78
N LEU A 434 -17.75 0.98 -10.50
CA LEU A 434 -18.67 1.67 -9.57
C LEU A 434 -18.84 3.13 -9.95
N ILE A 435 -17.78 3.83 -10.35
CA ILE A 435 -17.88 5.18 -10.93
C ILE A 435 -18.74 5.12 -12.21
N GLU A 436 -18.69 4.00 -12.97
CA GLU A 436 -19.55 3.81 -14.14
C GLU A 436 -21.03 3.71 -13.79
N ILE A 437 -21.35 3.02 -12.70
CA ILE A 437 -22.72 2.88 -12.21
C ILE A 437 -23.23 4.23 -11.67
N GLU A 438 -22.37 4.97 -10.97
CA GLU A 438 -22.69 6.27 -10.38
C GLU A 438 -23.15 7.27 -11.44
N TRP A 439 -22.38 7.47 -12.51
CA TRP A 439 -22.80 8.44 -13.54
C TRP A 439 -24.06 8.00 -14.29
N ILE A 440 -24.32 6.69 -14.41
CA ILE A 440 -25.55 6.18 -15.04
C ILE A 440 -26.76 6.55 -14.18
N ASP A 441 -26.66 6.40 -12.86
CA ASP A 441 -27.68 6.84 -11.91
C ASP A 441 -27.85 8.38 -11.94
N ASP A 442 -26.76 9.15 -11.90
CA ASP A 442 -26.81 10.61 -11.97
C ASP A 442 -27.44 11.11 -13.30
N TYR A 443 -27.10 10.46 -14.41
CA TYR A 443 -27.74 10.69 -15.70
C TYR A 443 -29.24 10.39 -15.66
N ALA A 444 -29.63 9.29 -15.01
CA ALA A 444 -31.01 8.89 -14.82
C ALA A 444 -31.82 9.95 -14.05
N ARG A 445 -31.21 10.56 -13.02
CA ARG A 445 -31.84 11.59 -12.16
C ARG A 445 -31.99 12.94 -12.85
N SER A 446 -31.11 13.26 -13.80
CA SER A 446 -31.19 14.50 -14.58
C SER A 446 -32.53 14.58 -15.35
N SER A 447 -33.06 15.78 -15.54
CA SER A 447 -34.45 16.03 -15.97
C SER A 447 -34.82 15.56 -17.39
N PHE A 448 -33.98 14.77 -18.07
CA PHE A 448 -34.27 14.12 -19.35
C PHE A 448 -35.27 12.95 -19.18
N LYS A 449 -36.38 13.22 -18.48
CA LYS A 449 -37.42 12.25 -18.15
C LYS A 449 -38.12 11.64 -19.36
N ARG A 450 -38.01 12.23 -20.56
CA ARG A 450 -38.73 11.80 -21.79
C ARG A 450 -38.27 12.48 -23.10
N GLY A 451 -37.14 13.18 -23.11
CA GLY A 451 -36.71 13.96 -24.28
C GLY A 451 -35.78 13.16 -25.19
N TYR A 452 -36.22 12.87 -26.42
CA TYR A 452 -35.29 12.56 -27.51
C TYR A 452 -35.02 13.84 -28.30
N ILE A 453 -33.76 14.09 -28.64
CA ILE A 453 -33.43 15.07 -29.67
C ILE A 453 -33.53 14.34 -30.99
N LYS A 454 -34.55 14.65 -31.79
CA LYS A 454 -34.62 14.25 -33.19
C LYS A 454 -33.95 15.32 -34.02
N VAL A 455 -32.84 14.98 -34.66
CA VAL A 455 -32.24 15.86 -35.66
C VAL A 455 -32.87 15.48 -37.00
N LEU A 456 -33.58 16.43 -37.61
CA LEU A 456 -34.19 16.24 -38.91
C LEU A 456 -33.32 16.92 -39.98
N ASP A 457 -33.17 16.31 -41.15
CA ASP A 457 -32.59 16.99 -42.31
C ASP A 457 -33.57 18.06 -42.84
N LYS A 458 -33.14 18.78 -43.89
CA LYS A 458 -33.98 19.80 -44.53
C LYS A 458 -35.26 19.22 -45.18
N GLU A 459 -35.33 17.91 -45.35
CA GLU A 459 -36.42 17.17 -45.97
C GLU A 459 -37.36 16.54 -44.91
N GLY A 460 -37.04 16.67 -43.62
CA GLY A 460 -37.83 16.14 -42.51
C GLY A 460 -37.50 14.68 -42.16
N ASN A 461 -36.42 14.11 -42.68
CA ASN A 461 -35.96 12.77 -42.34
C ASN A 461 -35.14 12.79 -41.06
N GLU A 462 -35.29 11.76 -40.22
CA GLU A 462 -34.56 11.59 -38.97
C GLU A 462 -33.09 11.17 -39.23
N VAL A 463 -32.17 12.07 -38.86
CA VAL A 463 -30.71 11.92 -39.01
C VAL A 463 -30.06 11.49 -37.69
N LEU A 464 -30.67 11.82 -36.54
CA LEU A 464 -30.17 11.50 -35.19
C LEU A 464 -31.28 11.38 -34.15
#